data_AF-A0A2P6FXN2-F1
#
_entry.id   AF-A0A2P6FXN2-F1
#
_cell.length_a   1.000
_cell.length_b   1.000
_cell.length_c   1.000
_cell.angle_alpha   90.00
_cell.angle_beta   90.00
_cell.angle_gamma   90.00
#
_symmetry.space_group_name_H-M   'P 1'
#
loop_
_entity.id
_entity.type
_entity.pdbx_description
1 polymer ?
#
loop_
_entity_poly.entity_id
_entity_poly.type
_entity_poly.pdbx_seq_one_letter_code
_entity_poly.pdbx_strand_id
1 'polypeptide(L)'
;MGQAIKSVKTIANINLGTFRILLEIGKFLIHYLRKHERCGMIEEFNGVIYLGLYLLILIGTAYYTYSTIFQTEKFLEKYGIDQSGAFMVRFAGTFLIPVVLLMIYMLLRGISGNWIIFVYGFLQAITATIVGYWTVEKSNYTTVSGKKLSSEGYLAPIGFTITWGLVIYGTSAVIY
;
A
#
# COMPACT_ATOMS: atom_id res chain seq x y z
N MET A 1 -16.72 -35.78 1.08
CA MET A 1 -16.23 -35.24 2.38
C MET A 1 -14.70 -35.06 2.46
N GLY A 2 -13.89 -35.77 1.64
CA GLY A 2 -12.41 -35.73 1.73
C GLY A 2 -11.66 -34.53 1.10
N GLN A 3 -12.27 -33.79 0.16
CA GLN A 3 -11.62 -32.61 -0.46
C GLN A 3 -11.74 -31.32 0.38
N ALA A 4 -12.85 -31.16 1.12
CA ALA A 4 -13.04 -30.01 2.02
C ALA A 4 -12.04 -30.03 3.20
N ILE A 5 -11.68 -31.20 3.70
CA ILE A 5 -10.72 -31.35 4.82
C ILE A 5 -9.27 -31.07 4.36
N LYS A 6 -8.93 -31.31 3.09
CA LYS A 6 -7.61 -30.94 2.54
C LYS A 6 -7.46 -29.43 2.34
N SER A 7 -8.51 -28.73 1.89
CA SER A 7 -8.51 -27.27 1.73
C SER A 7 -8.35 -26.52 3.06
N VAL A 8 -9.06 -26.95 4.11
CA VAL A 8 -8.95 -26.35 5.45
C VAL A 8 -7.54 -26.55 6.06
N LYS A 9 -6.90 -27.70 5.81
CA LYS A 9 -5.51 -27.94 6.24
C LYS A 9 -4.49 -27.11 5.46
N THR A 10 -4.74 -26.77 4.20
CA THR A 10 -3.84 -25.91 3.40
C THR A 10 -3.95 -24.44 3.79
N ILE A 11 -5.14 -23.97 4.20
CA ILE A 11 -5.33 -22.59 4.71
C ILE A 11 -4.80 -22.46 6.15
N ALA A 12 -4.93 -23.51 6.97
CA ALA A 12 -4.32 -23.57 8.31
C ALA A 12 -2.77 -23.68 8.28
N ASN A 13 -2.18 -24.02 7.13
CA ASN A 13 -0.75 -24.07 6.89
C ASN A 13 -0.19 -22.82 6.18
N ILE A 14 -0.95 -21.71 6.13
CA ILE A 14 -0.36 -20.37 5.92
C ILE A 14 0.40 -20.02 7.21
N ASN A 15 1.55 -20.67 7.31
CA ASN A 15 2.71 -20.52 8.16
C ASN A 15 2.51 -19.62 9.40
N LEU A 16 2.18 -20.25 10.53
CA LEU A 16 2.31 -19.67 11.88
C LEU A 16 3.67 -18.97 12.08
N GLY A 17 4.72 -19.38 11.36
CA GLY A 17 6.03 -18.72 11.34
C GLY A 17 6.00 -17.31 10.74
N THR A 18 5.27 -17.08 9.65
CA THR A 18 5.16 -15.75 9.01
C THR A 18 4.37 -14.78 9.88
N PHE A 19 3.28 -15.25 10.50
CA PHE A 19 2.51 -14.45 11.46
C PHE A 19 3.34 -14.12 12.71
N ARG A 20 4.13 -15.08 13.21
CA ARG A 20 5.04 -14.88 14.35
C ARG A 20 6.13 -13.85 14.05
N ILE A 21 6.71 -13.85 12.85
CA ILE A 21 7.70 -12.83 12.45
C ILE A 21 7.07 -11.44 12.41
N LEU A 22 5.89 -11.29 11.81
CA LEU A 22 5.16 -10.02 11.79
C LEU A 22 4.81 -9.54 13.21
N LEU A 23 4.46 -10.46 14.11
CA LEU A 23 4.16 -10.15 15.51
C LEU A 23 5.42 -9.71 16.29
N GLU A 24 6.57 -10.36 16.07
CA GLU A 24 7.84 -10.00 16.71
C GLU A 24 8.38 -8.65 16.19
N ILE A 25 8.23 -8.37 14.88
CA ILE A 25 8.49 -7.04 14.31
C ILE A 25 7.56 -6.02 14.97
N GLY A 26 6.27 -6.32 15.11
CA GLY A 26 5.30 -5.46 15.80
C GLY A 26 5.68 -5.16 17.25
N LYS A 27 6.11 -6.17 18.02
CA LYS A 27 6.56 -5.99 19.41
C LYS A 27 7.85 -5.19 19.52
N PHE A 28 8.83 -5.47 18.66
CA PHE A 28 10.08 -4.72 18.60
C PHE A 28 9.82 -3.25 18.30
N LEU A 29 8.95 -2.98 17.31
CA LEU A 29 8.50 -1.63 16.99
C LEU A 29 7.82 -1.01 18.22
N ILE A 30 6.79 -1.62 18.82
CA ILE A 30 6.08 -1.07 20.00
C ILE A 30 7.04 -0.77 21.17
N HIS A 31 8.01 -1.65 21.43
CA HIS A 31 9.01 -1.45 22.49
C HIS A 31 9.95 -0.27 22.18
N TYR A 32 10.41 -0.16 20.93
CA TYR A 32 11.27 0.92 20.47
C TYR A 32 10.53 2.28 20.44
N LEU A 33 9.25 2.25 20.07
CA LEU A 33 8.35 3.40 19.96
C LEU A 33 8.05 4.07 21.31
N ARG A 34 8.00 3.31 22.40
CA ARG A 34 7.76 3.85 23.75
C ARG A 34 8.94 4.68 24.30
N LYS A 35 10.10 4.65 23.65
CA LYS A 35 11.35 5.22 24.19
C LYS A 35 11.65 6.66 23.72
N HIS A 36 10.91 7.21 22.75
CA HIS A 36 11.27 8.48 22.11
C HIS A 36 10.04 9.29 21.67
N GLU A 37 9.49 10.11 22.56
CA GLU A 37 8.51 11.16 22.22
C GLU A 37 9.25 12.51 22.13
N ARG A 38 9.34 13.11 20.94
CA ARG A 38 9.68 14.53 20.77
C ARG A 38 8.93 15.13 19.58
N CYS A 39 8.40 16.34 19.81
CA CYS A 39 7.68 17.25 18.91
C CYS A 39 6.35 16.73 18.32
N GLY A 40 5.35 17.61 18.27
CA GLY A 40 4.02 17.24 17.81
C GLY A 40 4.04 16.93 16.31
N MET A 41 3.50 15.77 15.90
CA MET A 41 3.41 15.34 14.50
C MET A 41 2.81 16.40 13.57
N ILE A 42 1.91 17.24 14.08
CA ILE A 42 1.29 18.34 13.35
C ILE A 42 2.35 19.37 12.91
N GLU A 43 3.33 19.69 13.75
CA GLU A 43 4.38 20.66 13.45
C GLU A 43 5.35 20.10 12.41
N GLU A 44 5.72 18.83 12.54
CA GLU A 44 6.60 18.16 11.58
C GLU A 44 6.00 18.13 10.16
N PHE A 45 4.70 17.95 10.06
CA PHE A 45 3.99 17.97 8.79
C PHE A 45 3.66 19.39 8.31
N ASN A 46 4.14 20.45 8.96
CA ASN A 46 3.77 21.83 8.60
C ASN A 46 2.24 22.07 8.64
N GLY A 47 1.59 21.52 9.66
CA GLY A 47 0.17 21.71 9.95
C GLY A 47 -0.73 20.52 9.62
N VAL A 48 -2.01 20.67 9.98
CA VAL A 48 -3.01 19.58 9.91
C VAL A 48 -3.33 19.15 8.49
N ILE A 49 -3.15 20.06 7.51
CA ILE A 49 -3.52 19.81 6.11
C ILE A 49 -2.62 18.73 5.52
N TYR A 50 -1.31 18.90 5.60
CA TYR A 50 -0.36 17.94 5.01
C TYR A 50 -0.30 16.64 5.82
N LEU A 51 -0.48 16.69 7.15
CA LEU A 51 -0.67 15.49 7.96
C LEU A 51 -1.93 14.72 7.50
N GLY A 52 -3.04 15.41 7.27
CA GLY A 52 -4.28 14.80 6.75
C GLY A 52 -4.09 14.17 5.38
N LEU A 53 -3.40 14.85 4.45
CA LEU A 53 -3.08 14.30 3.13
C LEU A 53 -2.16 13.07 3.22
N TYR A 54 -1.18 13.08 4.11
CA TYR A 54 -0.32 11.94 4.36
C TYR A 54 -1.09 10.74 4.92
N LEU A 55 -2.00 10.97 5.86
CA LEU A 55 -2.89 9.93 6.39
C LEU A 55 -3.83 9.38 5.32
N LEU A 56 -4.33 10.22 4.41
CA LEU A 56 -5.14 9.79 3.27
C LEU A 56 -4.35 8.84 2.36
N ILE A 57 -3.09 9.17 2.05
CA ILE A 57 -2.20 8.29 1.30
C ILE A 57 -2.03 6.97 2.06
N LEU A 58 -1.69 7.03 3.35
CA LEU A 58 -1.46 5.83 4.16
C LEU A 58 -2.68 4.91 4.16
N ILE A 59 -3.88 5.45 4.38
CA ILE A 59 -5.12 4.67 4.40
C ILE A 59 -5.38 4.05 3.02
N GLY A 60 -5.19 4.81 1.94
CA GLY A 60 -5.35 4.31 0.57
C GLY A 60 -4.37 3.18 0.26
N THR A 61 -3.08 3.38 0.55
CA THR A 61 -2.03 2.36 0.34
C THR A 61 -2.29 1.13 1.21
N ALA A 62 -2.67 1.31 2.49
CA ALA A 62 -3.00 0.21 3.39
C ALA A 62 -4.23 -0.57 2.90
N TYR A 63 -5.26 0.10 2.39
CA TYR A 63 -6.44 -0.54 1.81
C TYR A 63 -6.07 -1.43 0.62
N TYR A 64 -5.29 -0.92 -0.35
CA TYR A 64 -4.86 -1.73 -1.50
C TYR A 64 -3.90 -2.85 -1.09
N THR A 65 -3.01 -2.62 -0.13
CA THR A 65 -2.12 -3.66 0.42
C THR A 65 -2.92 -4.79 1.07
N TYR A 66 -3.88 -4.43 1.92
CA TYR A 66 -4.73 -5.39 2.61
C TYR A 66 -5.60 -6.17 1.62
N SER A 67 -6.17 -5.47 0.62
CA SER A 67 -7.01 -6.09 -0.40
C SER A 67 -6.24 -7.08 -1.27
N THR A 68 -5.00 -6.77 -1.65
CA THR A 68 -4.18 -7.64 -2.49
C THR A 68 -3.61 -8.85 -1.74
N ILE A 69 -3.29 -8.71 -0.45
CA ILE A 69 -2.68 -9.79 0.36
C ILE A 69 -3.73 -10.68 1.05
N PHE A 70 -4.67 -10.07 1.77
CA PHE A 70 -5.60 -10.78 2.66
C PHE A 70 -6.99 -10.97 2.08
N GLN A 71 -7.40 -10.13 1.12
CA GLN A 71 -8.68 -10.24 0.42
C GLN A 71 -8.52 -10.46 -1.10
N THR A 72 -7.47 -11.19 -1.49
CA THR A 72 -7.09 -11.40 -2.89
C THR A 72 -8.26 -11.87 -3.75
N GLU A 73 -9.09 -12.79 -3.25
CA GLU A 73 -10.26 -13.30 -3.97
C GLU A 73 -11.25 -12.19 -4.34
N LYS A 74 -11.64 -11.35 -3.37
CA LYS A 74 -12.51 -10.19 -3.60
C LYS A 74 -11.87 -9.17 -4.53
N PHE A 75 -10.56 -9.00 -4.45
CA PHE A 75 -9.82 -8.12 -5.35
C PHE A 75 -9.89 -8.64 -6.79
N LEU A 76 -9.63 -9.93 -7.00
CA LEU A 76 -9.71 -10.57 -8.33
C LEU A 76 -11.11 -10.44 -8.92
N GLU A 77 -12.15 -10.69 -8.11
CA GLU A 77 -13.55 -10.52 -8.52
C GLU A 77 -13.86 -9.08 -8.91
N LYS A 78 -13.47 -8.10 -8.08
CA LYS A 78 -13.71 -6.66 -8.33
C LYS A 78 -13.15 -6.23 -9.69
N TYR A 79 -11.97 -6.72 -10.06
CA TYR A 79 -11.31 -6.32 -11.31
C TYR A 79 -11.49 -7.33 -12.46
N GLY A 80 -12.29 -8.39 -12.27
CA GLY A 80 -12.52 -9.42 -13.29
C GLY A 80 -11.23 -10.11 -13.74
N ILE A 81 -10.33 -10.41 -12.79
CA ILE A 81 -9.08 -11.13 -13.00
C ILE A 81 -9.32 -12.62 -12.70
N ASP A 82 -8.73 -13.50 -13.52
CA ASP A 82 -8.79 -14.94 -13.29
C ASP A 82 -8.13 -15.34 -11.96
N GLN A 83 -8.59 -16.44 -11.35
CA GLN A 83 -8.06 -16.93 -10.08
C GLN A 83 -6.57 -17.30 -10.16
N SER A 84 -6.06 -17.69 -11.33
CA SER A 84 -4.62 -17.90 -11.57
C SER A 84 -3.78 -16.64 -11.33
N GLY A 85 -4.38 -15.45 -11.42
CA GLY A 85 -3.75 -14.17 -11.12
C GLY A 85 -3.44 -13.94 -9.63
N ALA A 86 -3.96 -14.77 -8.72
CA ALA A 86 -3.80 -14.61 -7.27
C ALA A 86 -2.33 -14.47 -6.84
N PHE A 87 -1.43 -15.25 -7.45
CA PHE A 87 0.00 -15.16 -7.16
C PHE A 87 0.55 -13.78 -7.49
N MET A 88 0.29 -13.27 -8.71
CA MET A 88 0.79 -11.97 -9.16
C MET A 88 0.19 -10.81 -8.37
N VAL A 89 -1.09 -10.89 -8.00
CA VAL A 89 -1.75 -9.87 -7.17
C VAL A 89 -1.13 -9.83 -5.77
N ARG A 90 -0.91 -10.98 -5.13
CA ARG A 90 -0.23 -11.03 -3.83
C ARG A 90 1.21 -10.58 -3.90
N PHE A 91 1.91 -10.95 -4.98
CA PHE A 91 3.27 -10.50 -5.23
C PHE A 91 3.35 -8.97 -5.35
N ALA A 92 2.41 -8.33 -6.04
CA ALA A 92 2.33 -6.86 -6.05
C ALA A 92 2.14 -6.28 -4.64
N GLY A 93 1.28 -6.91 -3.83
CA GLY A 93 1.06 -6.50 -2.44
C GLY A 93 2.31 -6.57 -1.55
N THR A 94 3.28 -7.45 -1.82
CA THR A 94 4.50 -7.56 -1.00
C THR A 94 5.40 -6.34 -1.12
N PHE A 95 5.35 -5.61 -2.23
CA PHE A 95 6.07 -4.34 -2.38
C PHE A 95 5.40 -3.19 -1.61
N LEU A 96 4.09 -3.26 -1.39
CA LEU A 96 3.34 -2.23 -0.66
C LEU A 96 3.41 -2.40 0.86
N ILE A 97 3.57 -3.64 1.36
CA ILE A 97 3.70 -3.88 2.81
C ILE A 97 4.85 -3.04 3.43
N PRO A 98 6.09 -3.05 2.91
CA PRO A 98 7.17 -2.22 3.44
C PRO A 98 6.85 -0.72 3.40
N VAL A 99 6.18 -0.25 2.35
CA VAL A 99 5.79 1.17 2.23
C VAL A 99 4.83 1.56 3.35
N VAL A 100 3.79 0.76 3.60
CA VAL A 100 2.84 0.98 4.70
C VAL A 100 3.55 0.98 6.05
N LEU A 101 4.46 0.02 6.28
CA LEU A 101 5.23 -0.06 7.53
C LEU A 101 6.14 1.16 7.74
N LEU A 102 6.82 1.62 6.69
CA LEU A 102 7.65 2.83 6.75
C LEU A 102 6.80 4.08 6.99
N MET A 103 5.62 4.16 6.37
CA MET A 103 4.69 5.26 6.60
C MET A 103 4.19 5.32 8.04
N ILE A 104 3.83 4.18 8.62
CA ILE A 104 3.48 4.09 10.05
C ILE A 104 4.68 4.45 10.92
N TYR A 105 5.88 3.97 10.58
CA TYR A 105 7.10 4.30 11.31
C TYR A 105 7.36 5.81 11.35
N MET A 106 7.18 6.52 10.24
CA MET A 106 7.33 7.97 10.17
C MET A 106 6.29 8.73 11.00
N LEU A 107 5.04 8.27 11.07
CA LEU A 107 4.03 8.85 11.98
C LEU A 107 4.41 8.76 13.45
N LEU A 108 5.41 7.95 13.79
CA LEU A 108 5.80 7.72 15.16
C LEU A 108 7.18 8.28 15.49
N ARG A 109 8.01 8.51 14.47
CA ARG A 109 9.42 8.92 14.61
C ARG A 109 9.72 10.28 14.00
N GLY A 110 8.80 10.78 13.20
CA GLY A 110 8.96 11.97 12.41
C GLY A 110 9.36 11.68 10.97
N ILE A 111 9.22 12.71 10.13
CA ILE A 111 9.50 12.69 8.69
C ILE A 111 10.81 13.38 8.34
N SER A 112 11.47 14.00 9.32
CA SER A 112 12.69 14.78 9.09
C SER A 112 13.80 13.95 8.44
N GLY A 113 14.36 14.45 7.33
CA GLY A 113 15.41 13.78 6.55
C GLY A 113 14.99 12.49 5.82
N ASN A 114 13.70 12.14 5.81
CA ASN A 114 13.20 10.90 5.19
C ASN A 114 12.67 11.10 3.75
N TRP A 115 13.15 12.08 2.99
CA TRP A 115 12.64 12.41 1.65
C TRP A 115 12.51 11.21 0.68
N ILE A 116 13.36 10.19 0.79
CA ILE A 116 13.40 9.05 -0.14
C ILE A 116 12.05 8.35 -0.25
N ILE A 117 11.35 8.12 0.86
CA ILE A 117 10.05 7.42 0.84
C ILE A 117 8.95 8.25 0.19
N PHE A 118 9.00 9.58 0.33
CA PHE A 118 8.06 10.50 -0.31
C PHE A 118 8.28 10.51 -1.82
N VAL A 119 9.53 10.67 -2.25
CA VAL A 119 9.90 10.64 -3.67
C VAL A 119 9.60 9.26 -4.27
N TYR A 120 9.89 8.17 -3.56
CA TYR A 120 9.54 6.83 -4.00
C TYR A 120 8.02 6.68 -4.19
N GLY A 121 7.21 7.08 -3.21
CA GLY A 121 5.74 7.02 -3.31
C GLY A 121 5.20 7.86 -4.48
N PHE A 122 5.75 9.06 -4.69
CA PHE A 122 5.43 9.91 -5.82
C PHE A 122 5.78 9.27 -7.17
N LEU A 123 7.00 8.75 -7.31
CA LEU A 123 7.45 8.10 -8.55
C LEU A 123 6.67 6.81 -8.81
N GLN A 124 6.36 6.04 -7.78
CA GLN A 124 5.52 4.85 -7.89
C GLN A 124 4.11 5.22 -8.37
N ALA A 125 3.51 6.30 -7.85
CA ALA A 125 2.20 6.76 -8.28
C ALA A 125 2.20 7.29 -9.73
N ILE A 126 3.23 8.03 -10.15
CA ILE A 126 3.38 8.50 -11.54
C ILE A 126 3.52 7.31 -12.49
N THR A 127 4.41 6.37 -12.17
CA THR A 127 4.65 5.21 -13.03
C THR A 127 3.41 4.33 -13.11
N ALA A 128 2.69 4.11 -12.00
CA ALA A 128 1.41 3.43 -11.99
C ALA A 128 0.34 4.17 -12.82
N THR A 129 0.32 5.50 -12.81
CA THR A 129 -0.57 6.30 -13.66
C THR A 129 -0.30 6.07 -15.14
N ILE A 130 0.96 6.18 -15.55
CA ILE A 130 1.36 6.07 -16.97
C ILE A 130 1.11 4.65 -17.48
N VAL A 131 1.60 3.63 -16.74
CA VAL A 131 1.45 2.22 -17.12
C VAL A 131 -0.02 1.80 -17.05
N GLY A 132 -0.76 2.26 -16.04
CA GLY A 132 -2.20 2.01 -15.91
C GLY A 132 -3.00 2.59 -17.07
N TYR A 133 -2.72 3.84 -17.46
CA TYR A 133 -3.37 4.47 -18.60
C TYR A 133 -3.07 3.72 -19.90
N TRP A 134 -1.79 3.39 -20.13
CA TRP A 134 -1.39 2.61 -21.29
C TRP A 134 -2.09 1.24 -21.33
N THR A 135 -2.21 0.58 -20.19
CA THR A 135 -2.86 -0.72 -20.07
C THR A 135 -4.37 -0.63 -20.31
N VAL A 136 -5.06 0.34 -19.70
CA VAL A 136 -6.54 0.43 -19.77
C VAL A 136 -7.02 1.04 -21.09
N GLU A 137 -6.31 2.04 -21.62
CA GLU A 137 -6.80 2.85 -22.75
C GLU A 137 -6.15 2.51 -24.09
N LYS A 138 -4.98 1.87 -24.09
CA LYS A 138 -4.18 1.67 -25.32
C LYS A 138 -3.85 0.21 -25.62
N SER A 139 -4.13 -0.71 -24.71
CA SER A 139 -3.92 -2.14 -24.93
C SER A 139 -5.22 -2.86 -25.31
N ASN A 140 -5.09 -4.11 -25.76
CA ASN A 140 -6.22 -4.99 -26.04
C ASN A 140 -6.55 -5.92 -24.85
N TYR A 141 -5.98 -5.68 -23.66
CA TYR A 141 -6.27 -6.48 -22.48
C TYR A 141 -7.70 -6.26 -21.99
N THR A 142 -8.35 -7.35 -21.57
CA THR A 142 -9.73 -7.34 -21.07
C THR A 142 -9.83 -8.18 -19.81
N THR A 143 -10.93 -7.99 -19.08
CA THR A 143 -11.33 -8.88 -17.99
C THR A 143 -11.65 -10.28 -18.51
N VAL A 144 -11.78 -11.26 -17.61
CA VAL A 144 -12.19 -12.64 -17.95
C VAL A 144 -13.53 -12.71 -18.70
N SER A 145 -14.40 -11.70 -18.56
CA SER A 145 -15.67 -11.59 -19.28
C SER A 145 -15.59 -10.77 -20.57
N GLY A 146 -14.39 -10.44 -21.05
CA GLY A 146 -14.18 -9.63 -22.26
C GLY A 146 -14.51 -8.14 -22.12
N LYS A 147 -14.78 -7.65 -20.89
CA LYS A 147 -15.05 -6.22 -20.64
C LYS A 147 -13.74 -5.44 -20.55
N LYS A 148 -13.77 -4.16 -20.92
CA LYS A 148 -12.67 -3.21 -20.73
C LYS A 148 -12.24 -3.17 -19.25
N LEU A 149 -10.95 -3.03 -19.02
CA LEU A 149 -10.37 -2.90 -17.68
C LEU A 149 -10.88 -1.63 -16.97
N SER A 150 -10.92 -1.66 -15.65
CA SER A 150 -11.39 -0.52 -14.85
C SER A 150 -10.47 0.68 -14.99
N SER A 151 -11.04 1.88 -15.21
CA SER A 151 -10.31 3.15 -15.21
C SER A 151 -9.69 3.48 -13.85
N GLU A 152 -10.14 2.83 -12.77
CA GLU A 152 -9.49 2.89 -11.45
C GLU A 152 -7.99 2.59 -11.53
N GLY A 153 -7.57 1.75 -12.49
CA GLY A 153 -6.17 1.38 -12.72
C GLY A 153 -5.23 2.55 -13.04
N TYR A 154 -5.75 3.71 -13.43
CA TYR A 154 -4.97 4.94 -13.58
C TYR A 154 -5.56 6.15 -12.84
N LEU A 155 -6.87 6.18 -12.58
CA LEU A 155 -7.50 7.26 -11.83
C LEU A 155 -7.08 7.28 -10.35
N ALA A 156 -6.97 6.13 -9.69
CA ALA A 156 -6.51 6.08 -8.31
C ALA A 156 -5.02 6.50 -8.20
N PRO A 157 -4.10 6.00 -9.05
CA PRO A 157 -2.72 6.50 -9.12
C PRO A 157 -2.59 8.01 -9.40
N ILE A 158 -3.47 8.63 -10.20
CA ILE A 158 -3.49 10.09 -10.39
C ILE A 158 -3.76 10.80 -9.06
N GLY A 159 -4.76 10.32 -8.32
CA GLY A 159 -5.06 10.83 -6.97
C GLY A 159 -3.83 10.77 -6.07
N PHE A 160 -3.19 9.60 -5.97
CA PHE A 160 -1.96 9.44 -5.19
C PHE A 160 -0.83 10.35 -5.68
N THR A 161 -0.65 10.50 -6.98
CA THR A 161 0.39 11.38 -7.56
C THR A 161 0.22 12.81 -7.09
N ILE A 162 -1.00 13.35 -7.20
CA ILE A 162 -1.32 14.71 -6.78
C ILE A 162 -1.10 14.85 -5.26
N THR A 163 -1.63 13.91 -4.47
CA THR A 163 -1.52 13.98 -3.01
C THR A 163 -0.07 13.89 -2.54
N TRP A 164 0.74 12.99 -3.11
CA TRP A 164 2.17 12.92 -2.82
C TRP A 164 2.88 14.22 -3.17
N GLY A 165 2.61 14.81 -4.34
CA GLY A 165 3.21 16.09 -4.75
C GLY A 165 2.86 17.23 -3.79
N LEU A 166 1.61 17.31 -3.33
CA LEU A 166 1.18 18.30 -2.35
C LEU A 166 1.87 18.13 -0.98
N VAL A 167 1.99 16.89 -0.51
CA VAL A 167 2.69 16.60 0.75
C VAL A 167 4.17 16.95 0.63
N ILE A 168 4.85 16.51 -0.43
CA ILE A 168 6.27 16.83 -0.68
C ILE A 168 6.50 18.34 -0.69
N TYR A 169 5.64 19.08 -1.40
CA TYR A 169 5.71 20.54 -1.43
C TYR A 169 5.57 21.14 -0.02
N GLY A 170 4.53 20.72 0.71
CA GLY A 170 4.19 21.24 2.04
C GLY A 170 5.20 20.91 3.14
N THR A 171 5.86 19.75 3.04
CA THR A 171 6.82 19.27 4.05
C THR A 171 8.27 19.37 3.59
N SER A 172 8.54 20.02 2.46
CA SER A 172 9.87 20.10 1.83
C SER A 172 10.95 20.60 2.79
N ALA A 173 10.67 21.63 3.59
CA ALA A 173 11.61 22.18 4.57
C ALA A 173 12.00 21.21 5.70
N VAL A 174 11.26 20.10 5.86
CA VAL A 174 11.47 19.11 6.93
C VAL A 174 12.05 17.81 6.38
N ILE A 175 11.55 17.33 5.23
CA ILE A 175 11.91 16.00 4.71
C ILE A 175 13.31 15.94 4.06
N TYR A 176 13.86 17.09 3.65
CA TYR A 176 15.21 17.23 3.09
C TYR A 176 16.22 17.63 4.17
#